data_AF-A0A1W9X2E6-F1
#
_entry.id   AF-A0A1W9X2E6-F1
#
_cell.length_a   1.000
_cell.length_b   1.000
_cell.length_c   1.000
_cell.angle_alpha   90.00
_cell.angle_beta   90.00
_cell.angle_gamma   90.00
#
_symmetry.space_group_name_H-M   'P 1'
#
loop_
_entity.id
_entity.type
_entity.pdbx_description
1 polymer ?
#
loop_
_entity_poly.entity_id
_entity_poly.type
_entity_poly.pdbx_seq_one_letter_code
_entity_poly.pdbx_strand_id
1 'polypeptide(L)'
;MSQEKETSGLSAEKPLLVRAVTCEGIKSHDPWNTAAVFSISTGNAFCFTSFDPVPQKTFIYHKWFHRDKLNAKIKLSLSPPRWATFSRIHLRESDKGPWRVEITDPDGNISDVLRFSITD
;
A
#
# COMPACT_ATOMS: atom_id res chain seq x y z
N MET A 1 -2.76 -20.06 -48.17
CA MET A 1 -2.46 -18.65 -47.90
C MET A 1 -2.79 -18.38 -46.44
N SER A 2 -1.75 -18.13 -45.64
CA SER A 2 -1.67 -17.40 -44.35
C SER A 2 -2.91 -17.45 -43.43
N GLN A 3 -2.94 -18.20 -42.33
CA GLN A 3 -2.37 -17.86 -41.01
C GLN A 3 -2.32 -16.37 -40.68
N GLU A 4 -3.21 -15.92 -39.79
CA GLU A 4 -2.86 -14.97 -38.73
C GLU A 4 -3.33 -15.55 -37.40
N LYS A 5 -2.32 -15.91 -36.59
CA LYS A 5 -2.40 -16.34 -35.19
C LYS A 5 -2.47 -15.06 -34.37
N GLU A 6 -3.62 -14.77 -33.76
CA GLU A 6 -3.66 -13.78 -32.69
C GLU A 6 -3.47 -14.51 -31.36
N THR A 7 -2.21 -14.69 -30.97
CA THR A 7 -1.81 -15.03 -29.59
C THR A 7 -2.07 -13.81 -28.71
N SER A 8 -3.33 -13.62 -28.28
CA SER A 8 -3.64 -12.77 -27.14
C SER A 8 -3.15 -13.48 -25.88
N GLY A 9 -1.94 -13.13 -25.43
CA GLY A 9 -1.37 -13.65 -24.19
C GLY A 9 -2.36 -13.46 -23.04
N LEU A 10 -2.52 -14.49 -22.20
CA LEU A 10 -3.30 -14.38 -20.98
C LEU A 10 -2.76 -13.22 -20.15
N SER A 11 -3.45 -12.09 -20.13
CA SER A 11 -3.23 -11.06 -19.13
C SER A 11 -3.55 -11.70 -17.78
N ALA A 12 -2.54 -12.03 -16.99
CA ALA A 12 -2.76 -12.42 -15.61
C ALA A 12 -3.52 -11.28 -14.94
N GLU A 13 -4.75 -11.54 -14.50
CA GLU A 13 -5.58 -10.53 -13.86
C GLU A 13 -4.85 -10.00 -12.62
N LYS A 14 -4.68 -8.68 -12.55
CA LYS A 14 -4.01 -8.01 -11.43
C LYS A 14 -4.95 -7.90 -10.24
N PRO A 15 -4.45 -7.94 -9.00
CA PRO A 15 -5.28 -7.73 -7.82
C PRO A 15 -5.88 -6.32 -7.85
N LEU A 16 -7.17 -6.20 -7.55
CA LEU A 16 -7.88 -4.92 -7.53
C LEU A 16 -7.80 -4.30 -6.14
N LEU A 17 -7.13 -3.15 -6.02
CA LEU A 17 -7.10 -2.38 -4.78
C LEU A 17 -8.47 -1.72 -4.55
N VAL A 18 -9.20 -2.15 -3.51
CA VAL A 18 -10.53 -1.62 -3.18
C VAL A 18 -10.50 -0.59 -2.06
N ARG A 19 -9.47 -0.62 -1.21
CA ARG A 19 -9.31 0.33 -0.11
C ARG A 19 -7.84 0.54 0.22
N ALA A 20 -7.43 1.79 0.35
CA ALA A 20 -6.12 2.20 0.85
C ALA A 20 -6.29 3.38 1.80
N VAL A 21 -5.84 3.25 3.04
CA VAL A 21 -5.93 4.33 4.03
C VAL A 21 -4.73 4.34 4.97
N THR A 22 -4.37 5.53 5.45
CA THR A 22 -3.49 5.69 6.60
C THR A 22 -4.29 5.74 7.89
N CYS A 23 -3.80 5.10 8.95
CA CYS A 23 -4.50 4.99 10.23
C CYS A 23 -3.54 4.83 11.41
N GLU A 24 -4.03 5.05 12.63
CA GLU A 24 -3.23 4.98 13.85
C GLU A 24 -3.03 3.55 14.36
N GLY A 25 -3.87 2.61 13.94
CA GLY A 25 -3.75 1.21 14.32
C GLY A 25 -4.66 0.29 13.52
N ILE A 26 -4.53 -1.01 13.78
CA ILE A 26 -5.40 -2.04 13.23
C ILE A 26 -6.17 -2.68 14.39
N LYS A 27 -7.50 -2.70 14.33
CA LYS A 27 -8.36 -3.38 15.30
C LYS A 27 -9.31 -4.30 14.57
N SER A 28 -9.41 -5.55 15.04
CA SER A 28 -10.30 -6.56 14.44
C SER A 28 -10.12 -6.74 12.92
N HIS A 29 -8.88 -6.61 12.43
CA HIS A 29 -8.49 -6.66 11.00
C HIS A 29 -8.90 -5.46 10.13
N ASP A 30 -9.41 -4.39 10.74
CA ASP A 30 -9.77 -3.15 10.07
C ASP A 30 -8.90 -1.97 10.54
N PRO A 31 -8.71 -0.95 9.69
CA PRO A 31 -8.02 0.27 10.08
C PRO A 31 -8.81 1.01 11.14
N TRP A 32 -8.14 1.33 12.24
CA TRP A 32 -8.69 2.07 13.36
C TRP A 32 -8.10 3.48 13.38
N ASN A 33 -8.98 4.47 13.54
CA ASN A 33 -8.65 5.89 13.52
C ASN A 33 -7.88 6.30 12.24
N THR A 34 -8.59 6.32 11.11
CA THR A 34 -8.01 6.77 9.83
C THR A 34 -7.69 8.25 9.89
N ALA A 35 -6.49 8.63 9.48
CA ALA A 35 -6.02 10.01 9.56
C ALA A 35 -5.03 10.33 8.43
N ALA A 36 -4.97 11.62 8.06
CA ALA A 36 -3.95 12.18 7.16
C ALA A 36 -2.96 13.09 7.91
N VAL A 37 -3.15 13.27 9.21
CA VAL A 37 -2.27 14.02 10.11
C VAL A 37 -2.10 13.19 11.37
N PHE A 38 -0.86 12.98 11.79
CA PHE A 38 -0.49 12.14 12.93
C PHE A 38 0.39 12.92 13.88
N SER A 39 0.12 12.90 15.18
CA SER A 39 1.08 13.39 16.18
C SER A 39 2.14 12.32 16.42
N ILE A 40 3.37 12.70 16.78
CA ILE A 40 4.37 11.70 17.22
C ILE A 40 3.89 10.94 18.45
N SER A 41 3.00 11.52 19.26
CA SER A 41 2.41 10.88 20.44
C SER A 41 1.57 9.65 20.12
N THR A 42 1.03 9.56 18.90
CA THR A 42 0.36 8.35 18.38
C THR A 42 1.32 7.17 18.28
N GLY A 43 2.62 7.43 18.13
CA GLY A 43 3.72 6.46 18.13
C GLY A 43 3.88 5.66 16.83
N ASN A 44 2.81 5.45 16.06
CA ASN A 44 2.85 4.73 14.80
C ASN A 44 1.91 5.34 13.75
N ALA A 45 2.28 5.19 12.48
CA ALA A 45 1.39 5.37 11.35
C ALA A 45 1.34 4.07 10.55
N PHE A 46 0.14 3.60 10.24
CA PHE A 46 -0.11 2.40 9.46
C PHE A 46 -0.63 2.78 8.08
N CYS A 47 -0.23 2.03 7.07
CA CYS A 47 -0.88 2.01 5.76
C CYS A 47 -1.59 0.67 5.63
N PHE A 48 -2.91 0.70 5.59
CA PHE A 48 -3.77 -0.45 5.37
C PHE A 48 -4.23 -0.49 3.92
N THR A 49 -4.13 -1.66 3.31
CA THR A 49 -4.63 -1.91 1.95
C THR A 49 -5.46 -3.18 1.91
N SER A 50 -6.56 -3.15 1.15
CA SER A 50 -7.44 -4.29 0.93
C SER A 50 -7.68 -4.47 -0.56
N PHE A 51 -7.58 -5.72 -1.01
CA PHE A 51 -7.71 -6.13 -2.40
C PHE A 51 -8.82 -7.16 -2.55
N ASP A 52 -9.65 -6.95 -3.56
CA ASP A 52 -10.78 -7.81 -3.89
C ASP A 52 -11.24 -7.57 -5.35
N PRO A 53 -11.02 -8.52 -6.28
CA PRO A 53 -10.38 -9.82 -6.07
C PRO A 53 -8.84 -9.75 -6.04
N VAL A 54 -8.24 -10.81 -5.49
CA VAL A 54 -6.84 -11.23 -5.68
C VAL A 54 -6.85 -12.51 -6.51
N PRO A 55 -6.63 -12.43 -7.84
CA PRO A 55 -6.80 -13.59 -8.75
C PRO A 55 -5.81 -14.72 -8.50
N GLN A 56 -4.58 -14.38 -8.13
CA GLN A 56 -3.51 -15.33 -7.82
C GLN A 56 -2.62 -14.80 -6.70
N LYS A 57 -1.87 -15.71 -6.07
CA LYS A 57 -0.88 -15.33 -5.05
C LYS A 57 0.15 -14.39 -5.68
N THR A 58 0.31 -13.21 -5.08
CA THR A 58 1.22 -12.17 -5.55
C THR A 58 1.72 -11.34 -4.37
N PHE A 59 2.35 -10.21 -4.62
CA PHE A 59 2.74 -9.26 -3.59
C PHE A 59 2.65 -7.82 -4.11
N ILE A 60 2.63 -6.89 -3.17
CA ILE A 60 2.75 -5.46 -3.41
C ILE A 60 3.94 -4.91 -2.61
N TYR A 61 4.28 -3.65 -2.89
CA TYR A 61 5.15 -2.87 -2.03
C TYR A 61 4.39 -1.68 -1.44
N HIS A 62 4.56 -1.45 -0.15
CA HIS A 62 4.37 -0.13 0.44
C HIS A 62 5.73 0.57 0.46
N LYS A 63 5.86 1.63 -0.34
CA LYS A 63 7.05 2.49 -0.38
C LYS A 63 6.76 3.76 0.39
N TRP A 64 7.41 3.93 1.54
CA TRP A 64 7.26 5.08 2.42
C TRP A 64 8.29 6.14 2.05
N PHE A 65 7.83 7.36 1.81
CA PHE A 65 8.67 8.50 1.51
C PHE A 65 8.47 9.60 2.54
N HIS A 66 9.58 10.13 3.03
CA HIS A 66 9.63 11.33 3.88
C HIS A 66 10.29 12.44 3.11
N ARG A 67 9.60 13.58 2.93
CA ARG A 67 10.13 14.73 2.15
C ARG A 67 10.71 14.30 0.80
N ASP A 68 9.94 13.50 0.05
CA ASP A 68 10.27 12.93 -1.25
C ASP A 68 11.45 11.95 -1.31
N LYS A 69 12.04 11.58 -0.16
CA LYS A 69 13.10 10.56 -0.06
C LYS A 69 12.53 9.24 0.41
N LEU A 70 12.87 8.16 -0.29
CA LEU A 70 12.47 6.81 0.10
C LEU A 70 13.06 6.48 1.47
N ASN A 71 12.18 6.27 2.44
CA ASN A 71 12.54 5.89 3.81
C ASN A 71 12.52 4.37 3.98
N ALA A 72 11.46 3.71 3.49
CA ALA A 72 11.31 2.26 3.60
C ALA A 72 10.56 1.68 2.39
N LYS A 73 10.92 0.45 2.00
CA LYS A 73 10.20 -0.35 1.00
C LYS A 73 9.85 -1.69 1.62
N ILE A 74 8.56 -1.94 1.82
CA ILE A 74 8.06 -3.12 2.54
C ILE A 74 7.30 -4.01 1.57
N LYS A 75 7.73 -5.26 1.42
CA LYS A 75 7.08 -6.28 0.58
C LYS A 75 5.95 -6.94 1.38
N LEU A 76 4.74 -6.99 0.82
CA LEU A 76 3.56 -7.58 1.45
C LEU A 76 2.90 -8.58 0.50
N SER A 77 2.73 -9.82 0.96
CA SER A 77 2.11 -10.89 0.17
C SER A 77 0.58 -10.76 0.16
N LEU A 78 -0.03 -11.02 -0.99
CA LEU A 78 -1.48 -11.12 -1.18
C LEU A 78 -1.85 -12.57 -1.54
N SER A 79 -2.90 -13.10 -0.92
CA SER A 79 -3.43 -14.43 -1.26
C SER A 79 -4.89 -14.35 -1.72
N PRO A 80 -5.32 -15.18 -2.69
CA PRO A 80 -6.72 -15.25 -3.12
C PRO A 80 -7.69 -15.65 -1.99
N PRO A 81 -9.00 -15.39 -2.16
CA PRO A 81 -9.61 -14.61 -3.24
C PRO A 81 -9.66 -13.10 -2.95
N ARG A 82 -9.45 -12.71 -1.69
CA ARG A 82 -9.43 -11.32 -1.20
C ARG A 82 -8.49 -11.26 -0.03
N TRP A 83 -7.75 -10.16 0.08
CA TRP A 83 -6.70 -10.03 1.07
C TRP A 83 -6.56 -8.61 1.56
N ALA A 84 -6.38 -8.46 2.87
CA ALA A 84 -5.99 -7.21 3.48
C ALA A 84 -4.57 -7.36 4.06
N THR A 85 -3.78 -6.32 3.92
CA THR A 85 -2.43 -6.26 4.46
C THR A 85 -2.14 -4.84 4.96
N PHE A 86 -1.10 -4.71 5.77
CA PHE A 86 -0.68 -3.42 6.27
C PHE A 86 0.82 -3.40 6.51
N SER A 87 1.38 -2.19 6.49
CA SER A 87 2.70 -1.93 7.03
C SER A 87 2.65 -0.71 7.94
N ARG A 88 3.68 -0.51 8.76
CA ARG A 88 3.76 0.65 9.66
C ARG A 88 5.14 1.28 9.66
N ILE A 89 5.19 2.53 10.08
CA ILE A 89 6.38 3.23 10.55
C ILE A 89 6.18 3.66 12.00
N HIS A 90 7.27 3.71 12.77
CA HIS A 90 7.25 4.33 14.09
C HIS A 90 7.52 5.82 13.92
N LEU A 91 6.81 6.65 14.66
CA LEU A 91 6.94 8.11 14.56
C LEU A 91 7.95 8.60 15.60
N ARG A 92 8.89 9.44 15.14
CA ARG A 92 9.90 10.10 15.98
C ARG A 92 9.91 11.59 15.67
N GLU A 93 10.55 12.39 16.52
CA GLU A 93 10.71 13.82 16.31
C GLU A 93 11.31 14.15 14.92
N SER A 94 12.28 13.36 14.45
CA SER A 94 12.91 13.51 13.14
C SER A 94 11.98 13.23 11.95
N ASP A 95 10.88 12.51 12.18
CA ASP A 95 9.94 12.10 11.15
C ASP A 95 8.89 13.18 10.86
N LYS A 96 8.88 14.30 11.59
CA LYS A 96 7.95 15.41 11.36
C LYS A 96 8.01 15.94 9.91
N GLY A 97 6.85 16.33 9.41
CA GLY A 97 6.65 16.90 8.08
C GLY A 97 5.91 15.97 7.12
N PRO A 98 6.03 16.21 5.80
CA PRO A 98 5.22 15.55 4.79
C PRO A 98 5.72 14.13 4.49
N TRP A 99 4.76 13.21 4.38
CA TRP A 99 4.96 11.83 3.99
C TRP A 99 4.05 11.42 2.85
N ARG A 100 4.47 10.37 2.13
CA ARG A 100 3.58 9.59 1.29
C ARG A 100 3.88 8.10 1.38
N VAL A 101 2.87 7.29 1.10
CA VAL A 101 3.03 5.86 0.82
C VAL A 101 2.59 5.60 -0.60
N GLU A 102 3.50 5.12 -1.43
CA GLU A 102 3.15 4.59 -2.74
C GLU A 102 2.90 3.09 -2.60
N ILE A 103 1.73 2.65 -3.07
CA ILE A 103 1.35 1.25 -3.15
C ILE A 103 1.64 0.81 -4.57
N THR A 104 2.59 -0.11 -4.74
CA THR A 104 3.00 -0.55 -6.09
C THR A 104 2.92 -2.05 -6.27
N ASP A 105 2.63 -2.47 -7.49
CA ASP A 105 2.71 -3.87 -7.91
C ASP A 105 4.20 -4.31 -8.08
N PRO A 106 4.46 -5.58 -8.41
CA PRO A 106 5.81 -6.09 -8.66
C PRO A 106 6.54 -5.42 -9.84
N ASP A 107 5.79 -4.98 -10.86
CA ASP A 107 6.32 -4.30 -12.04
C ASP A 107 6.69 -2.83 -11.75
N GLY A 108 6.30 -2.32 -10.58
CA GLY A 108 6.52 -0.95 -10.15
C GLY A 108 5.41 0.01 -10.54
N ASN A 109 4.30 -0.47 -11.12
CA ASN A 109 3.13 0.36 -11.37
C ASN A 109 2.51 0.78 -10.05
N ILE A 110 2.15 2.06 -9.96
CA ILE A 110 1.54 2.63 -8.77
C ILE A 110 0.04 2.36 -8.83
N SER A 111 -0.48 1.63 -7.84
CA SER A 111 -1.91 1.41 -7.64
C SER A 111 -2.57 2.61 -6.96
N ASP A 112 -1.91 3.19 -5.95
CA ASP A 112 -2.39 4.38 -5.25
C ASP A 112 -1.25 5.10 -4.49
N VAL A 113 -1.47 6.37 -4.15
CA VAL A 113 -0.54 7.21 -3.37
C VAL A 113 -1.28 7.91 -2.24
N LEU A 114 -1.02 7.46 -1.01
CA LEU A 114 -1.56 8.10 0.19
C LEU A 114 -0.60 9.17 0.68
N ARG A 115 -1.09 10.40 0.93
CA ARG A 115 -0.31 11.51 1.48
C ARG A 115 -0.78 11.83 2.88
N PHE A 116 0.16 12.04 3.79
CA PHE A 116 -0.12 12.40 5.17
C PHE A 116 1.01 13.27 5.72
N SER A 117 0.82 13.82 6.92
CA SER A 117 1.87 14.55 7.63
C SER A 117 2.00 14.07 9.07
N ILE A 118 3.22 14.11 9.57
CA ILE A 118 3.51 13.90 10.99
C ILE A 118 3.76 15.27 11.64
N THR A 119 3.06 15.54 12.72
CA THR A 119 3.09 16.78 13.51
C THR A 119 3.66 16.50 14.90
N ASP A 120 3.53 17.50 15.77
CA ASP A 120 3.92 17.59 17.18
C ASP A 120 4.11 16.30 17.96
#